data_AF-A0AA95JI21-F1
#
_entry.id   AF-A0AA95JI21-F1
#
_cell.length_a   1.000
_cell.length_b   1.000
_cell.length_c   1.000
_cell.angle_alpha   90.00
_cell.angle_beta   90.00
_cell.angle_gamma   90.00
#
_symmetry.space_group_name_H-M   'P 1'
#
loop_
_entity.id
_entity.type
_entity.pdbx_description
1 polymer ?
#
loop_
_entity_poly.entity_id
_entity_poly.type
_entity_poly.pdbx_seq_one_letter_code
_entity_poly.pdbx_strand_id
1 'polypeptide(L)' 'MATNAAPVAATWISVRQAADLMSCSTKTVRRLIARGALPARRIGTRMIRIDSADLDALGRNLTVARA' A
#
# COMPACT_ATOMS: atom_id res chain seq x y z
N MET A 1 14.31 28.06 8.53
CA MET A 1 14.08 26.62 8.68
C MET A 1 12.73 26.28 8.04
N ALA A 2 12.73 25.97 6.75
CA ALA A 2 11.55 25.48 6.06
C ALA A 2 11.89 24.07 5.58
N THR A 3 11.40 23.05 6.29
CA THR A 3 11.36 21.68 5.76
C THR A 3 10.32 21.72 4.65
N ASN A 4 10.77 21.99 3.43
CA ASN A 4 10.01 21.65 2.25
C ASN A 4 10.03 20.12 2.16
N ALA A 5 9.09 19.48 2.87
CA ALA A 5 8.70 18.12 2.54
C ALA A 5 8.11 18.23 1.13
N ALA A 6 8.97 18.16 0.11
CA ALA A 6 8.56 18.02 -1.26
C ALA A 6 7.48 16.93 -1.28
N PRO A 7 6.34 17.13 -1.94
CA PRO A 7 5.35 16.09 -2.03
C PRO A 7 6.05 14.93 -2.74
N VAL A 8 6.43 13.91 -1.96
CA VAL A 8 6.95 12.65 -2.48
C VAL A 8 5.89 12.25 -3.49
N ALA A 9 6.24 12.33 -4.77
CA ALA A 9 5.30 12.09 -5.84
C ALA A 9 4.69 10.72 -5.55
N ALA A 10 3.40 10.69 -5.23
CA ALA A 10 2.66 9.47 -4.89
C ALA A 10 3.07 8.41 -5.91
N THR A 11 3.87 7.45 -5.48
CA THR A 11 4.46 6.49 -6.39
C THR A 11 3.41 5.42 -6.59
N TRP A 12 2.59 5.64 -7.62
CA TRP A 12 1.49 4.77 -7.97
C TRP A 12 2.00 3.42 -8.48
N ILE A 13 2.04 2.44 -7.59
CA ILE A 13 2.47 1.08 -7.91
C ILE A 13 1.29 0.23 -8.35
N SER A 14 1.56 -0.79 -9.17
CA SER A 14 0.58 -1.78 -9.56
C SER A 14 0.32 -2.80 -8.44
N VAL A 15 -0.80 -3.52 -8.53
CA VAL A 15 -1.11 -4.65 -7.63
C VAL A 15 0.00 -5.71 -7.61
N ARG A 16 0.67 -5.93 -8.75
CA ARG A 16 1.79 -6.89 -8.84
C ARG A 16 2.99 -6.38 -8.04
N GLN A 17 3.42 -5.15 -8.28
CA GLN A 17 4.53 -4.54 -7.55
C GLN A 17 4.26 -4.49 -6.04
N ALA A 18 3.05 -4.14 -5.62
CA ALA A 18 2.69 -4.18 -4.20
C ALA A 18 2.80 -5.59 -3.59
N ALA A 19 2.42 -6.61 -4.37
CA ALA A 19 2.55 -8.00 -3.94
C ALA A 19 4.02 -8.41 -3.80
N ASP A 20 4.87 -7.99 -4.75
CA ASP A 20 6.31 -8.25 -4.73
C ASP A 20 6.98 -7.56 -3.54
N LEU A 21 6.64 -6.29 -3.27
CA LEU A 21 7.17 -5.52 -2.12
C LEU A 21 6.79 -6.15 -0.78
N MET A 22 5.54 -6.58 -0.64
CA MET A 22 5.05 -7.25 0.57
C MET A 22 5.46 -8.73 0.65
N SER A 23 6.15 -9.28 -0.36
CA SER A 23 6.43 -10.71 -0.49
C SER A 23 5.18 -11.59 -0.31
N CYS A 24 4.06 -11.18 -0.90
CA CYS A 24 2.77 -11.88 -0.79
C CYS A 24 2.14 -12.13 -2.15
N SER A 25 1.04 -12.89 -2.20
CA SER A 25 0.32 -13.10 -3.46
C SER A 25 -0.48 -11.86 -3.88
N THR A 26 -0.58 -11.62 -5.19
CA THR A 26 -1.50 -10.60 -5.74
C THR A 26 -2.96 -10.81 -5.30
N LYS A 27 -3.36 -12.06 -5.01
CA LYS A 27 -4.68 -12.39 -4.45
C LYS A 27 -4.84 -11.81 -3.04
N THR A 28 -3.78 -11.83 -2.24
CA THR A 28 -3.75 -11.22 -0.91
C THR A 28 -3.96 -9.72 -1.03
N VAL A 29 -3.17 -9.03 -1.85
CA VAL A 29 -3.31 -7.58 -2.10
C VAL A 29 -4.73 -7.21 -2.54
N ARG A 30 -5.30 -7.92 -3.51
CA ARG A 30 -6.70 -7.70 -3.95
C ARG A 30 -7.72 -7.90 -2.83
N ARG A 31 -7.48 -8.86 -1.93
CA ARG A 31 -8.32 -9.07 -0.75
C ARG A 31 -8.20 -7.90 0.23
N LEU A 32 -7.01 -7.32 0.39
CA LEU A 32 -6.80 -6.15 1.25
C LEU A 32 -7.53 -4.91 0.73
N ILE A 33 -7.55 -4.75 -0.59
CA ILE A 33 -8.30 -3.69 -1.26
C ILE A 33 -9.81 -3.92 -1.12
N ALA A 34 -10.27 -5.15 -1.37
CA ALA A 34 -11.70 -5.48 -1.28
C ALA A 34 -12.28 -5.32 0.13
N ARG A 35 -11.47 -5.57 1.17
CA ARG A 35 -11.87 -5.32 2.58
C ARG A 35 -11.72 -3.85 3.01
N GLY A 36 -11.21 -2.97 2.15
CA GLY A 36 -10.99 -1.55 2.45
C GLY A 36 -9.79 -1.24 3.34
N ALA A 37 -8.90 -2.22 3.60
CA ALA A 37 -7.72 -1.98 4.45
C ALA A 37 -6.53 -1.41 3.68
N LEU A 38 -6.51 -1.57 2.36
CA LEU A 38 -5.49 -0.98 1.49
C LEU A 38 -6.21 -0.07 0.48
N PRO A 39 -6.12 1.26 0.63
CA PRO A 39 -6.69 2.17 -0.34
C PRO A 39 -6.03 1.99 -1.71
N ALA A 40 -6.85 1.88 -2.73
CA ALA A 40 -6.39 1.74 -4.11
C ALA A 40 -7.28 2.55 -5.03
N ARG A 41 -6.67 3.19 -6.02
CA ARG A 41 -7.36 3.97 -7.04
C ARG A 41 -7.49 3.17 -8.32
N ARG A 42 -8.71 3.11 -8.85
CA ARG A 42 -8.94 2.59 -10.20
C ARG A 42 -8.64 3.70 -11.22
N ILE A 43 -7.73 3.42 -12.15
CA ILE A 43 -7.39 4.34 -13.25
C ILE A 43 -7.88 3.70 -14.55
N GLY A 44 -8.88 4.34 -15.17
CA GLY A 44 -9.55 3.82 -16.36
C GLY A 44 -10.32 2.51 -16.11
N THR A 45 -10.47 1.70 -17.16
CA THR A 45 -11.36 0.52 -17.13
C THR A 45 -10.82 -0.63 -16.29
N ARG A 46 -9.49 -0.86 -16.27
CA ARG A 46 -8.91 -2.09 -15.71
C ARG A 46 -7.72 -1.91 -14.77
N MET A 47 -7.06 -0.75 -14.78
CA MET A 47 -5.85 -0.57 -13.98
C MET A 47 -6.21 -0.20 -12.54
N ILE A 48 -5.59 -0.89 -11.59
CA ILE A 48 -5.64 -0.56 -10.17
C ILE A 48 -4.24 -0.11 -9.78
N ARG A 49 -4.17 1.08 -9.18
CA ARG A 49 -2.96 1.67 -8.62
C ARG A 49 -3.11 1.82 -7.12
N ILE A 50 -2.02 1.56 -6.42
CA ILE A 50 -1.91 1.66 -4.97
C ILE A 50 -0.85 2.73 -4.71
N ASP A 51 -1.08 3.57 -3.70
CA ASP A 51 -0.04 4.49 -3.25
C ASP A 51 1.02 3.70 -2.47
N SER A 52 2.30 3.93 -2.77
CA SER A 52 3.39 3.30 -2.02
C SER A 52 3.36 3.68 -0.54
N ALA A 53 2.97 4.92 -0.20
CA ALA A 53 2.92 5.37 1.18
C ALA A 53 1.84 4.63 1.99
N ASP A 54 0.69 4.35 1.36
CA ASP A 54 -0.38 3.57 1.98
C ASP A 54 0.02 2.10 2.17
N LEU A 55 0.88 1.57 1.28
CA LEU A 55 1.44 0.22 1.41
C LEU A 55 2.43 0.15 2.58
N ASP A 56 3.30 1.15 2.74
CA ASP A 56 4.26 1.20 3.83
C ASP A 56 3.60 1.43 5.19
N ALA A 57 2.49 2.18 5.22
CA ALA A 57 1.65 2.37 6.40
C ALA A 57 0.80 1.13 6.74
N LEU A 58 0.76 0.13 5.85
CA LEU A 58 -0.10 -1.03 6.02
C LEU A 58 0.44 -1.97 7.10
N GLY A 59 -0.33 -2.11 8.17
CA GLY A 59 -0.05 -3.08 9.23
C GLY A 59 -0.23 -2.46 10.60
N ARG A 60 0.15 -3.22 11.61
CA ARG A 60 0.27 -2.74 12.98
C ARG A 60 1.46 -3.44 13.61
N ASN A 61 2.18 -2.73 14.46
CA ASN A 61 3.23 -3.36 15.25
C ASN A 61 2.59 -4.48 16.09
N LEU A 62 3.16 -5.68 15.97
CA LEU A 62 2.84 -6.76 16.88
C LEU A 62 3.70 -6.54 18.13
N THR A 63 3.15 -5.86 19.13
CA THR A 63 3.76 -5.85 20.47
C THR A 63 3.55 -7.21 21.09
N VAL A 64 4.62 -7.99 21.23
CA VAL A 64 4.61 -9.18 22.07
C VAL A 64 4.68 -8.71 23.53
N ALA A 65 3.55 -8.79 24.24
CA ALA A 65 3.57 -8.67 25.69
C ALA A 65 4.31 -9.90 26.24
N ARG A 66 5.53 -9.70 26.76
CA ARG A 66 6.20 -10.70 27.60
C ARG A 66 5.50 -10.68 28.95
N ALA A 67 4.82 -11.79 29.27
CA ALA A 67 4.51 -12.17 30.64
C ALA A 67 5.71 -12.92 31.23
#